data_AF-A0A2P8HPN8-F1
#
_entry.id   AF-A0A2P8HPN8-F1
#
_cell.length_a   1.000
_cell.length_b   1.000
_cell.length_c   1.000
_cell.angle_alpha   90.00
_cell.angle_beta   90.00
_cell.angle_gamma   90.00
#
_symmetry.space_group_name_H-M   'P 1'
#
loop_
_entity.id
_entity.type
_entity.pdbx_description
1 polymer ?
#
loop_
_entity_poly.entity_id
_entity_poly.type
_entity_poly.pdbx_seq_one_letter_code
_entity_poly.pdbx_strand_id
1 'polypeptide(L)'
;MWQTLILSFFMGLMGANGIPHFIKGITKEPYPCLLGNAPIPNLIAGWLAFIIACLCAYWAHLKFYPLVAFCSCASGALLIGLFHAGPGAIGKPE
;
A
#
# COMPACT_ATOMS: atom_id res chain seq x y z
N MET A 1 -9.64 5.67 19.48
CA MET A 1 -10.01 6.23 18.17
C MET A 1 -8.80 6.63 17.32
N TRP A 2 -7.91 7.52 17.80
CA TRP A 2 -6.74 7.98 17.03
C TRP A 2 -5.82 6.87 16.52
N GLN A 3 -5.50 5.89 17.37
CA GLN A 3 -4.71 4.72 16.95
C GLN A 3 -5.40 3.94 15.80
N THR A 4 -6.70 3.68 15.91
CA THR A 4 -7.47 3.01 14.86
C THR A 4 -7.47 3.82 13.57
N LEU A 5 -7.65 5.14 13.65
CA LEU A 5 -7.63 6.04 12.50
C LEU A 5 -6.27 5.99 11.79
N ILE A 6 -5.17 6.20 12.53
CA ILE A 6 -3.81 6.27 11.96
C ILE A 6 -3.38 4.92 11.40
N LEU A 7 -3.54 3.84 12.18
CA LEU A 7 -3.09 2.51 11.74
C LEU A 7 -3.98 1.96 10.62
N SER A 8 -5.28 2.23 10.61
CA SER A 8 -6.13 1.80 9.48
C SER A 8 -5.81 2.59 8.21
N PHE A 9 -5.46 3.87 8.33
CA PHE A 9 -4.96 4.65 7.19
C PHE A 9 -3.68 4.03 6.60
N PHE A 10 -2.69 3.72 7.43
CA PHE A 10 -1.46 3.07 6.97
C PHE A 10 -1.68 1.63 6.49
N MET A 11 -2.63 0.89 7.06
CA MET A 11 -3.04 -0.42 6.55
C MET A 11 -3.50 -0.30 5.09
N GLY A 12 -4.42 0.62 4.79
CA GLY A 12 -4.90 0.84 3.43
C GLY A 12 -3.81 1.34 2.50
N LEU A 13 -3.03 2.31 2.96
CA LEU A 13 -1.93 2.91 2.20
C LEU A 13 -0.87 1.86 1.83
N MET A 14 -0.36 1.09 2.79
CA MET A 14 0.67 0.07 2.53
C MET A 14 0.11 -1.12 1.76
N GLY A 15 -1.13 -1.53 2.07
CA GLY A 15 -1.80 -2.60 1.36
C GLY A 15 -1.93 -2.30 -0.12
N ALA A 16 -2.46 -1.13 -0.48
CA ALA A 16 -2.58 -0.73 -1.88
C ALA A 16 -1.23 -0.40 -2.53
N ASN A 17 -0.28 0.19 -1.78
CA ASN A 17 1.09 0.44 -2.28
C ASN A 17 1.80 -0.85 -2.70
N GLY A 18 1.58 -1.96 -1.98
CA GLY A 18 2.22 -3.24 -2.26
C GLY A 18 1.79 -3.89 -3.57
N ILE A 19 0.57 -3.58 -4.05
CA ILE A 19 -0.05 -4.21 -5.23
C ILE A 19 0.83 -4.09 -6.50
N PRO A 20 1.19 -2.88 -6.98
CA PRO A 20 1.96 -2.75 -8.21
C PRO A 20 3.33 -3.43 -8.10
N HIS A 21 4.02 -3.28 -6.98
CA HIS A 21 5.32 -3.93 -6.75
C HIS A 21 5.20 -5.46 -6.76
N PHE A 22 4.21 -6.01 -6.07
CA PHE A 22 4.00 -7.46 -6.01
C PHE A 22 3.65 -8.02 -7.39
N ILE A 23 2.68 -7.40 -8.08
CA ILE A 23 2.25 -7.83 -9.42
C ILE A 23 3.42 -7.78 -10.40
N LYS A 24 4.12 -6.64 -10.49
CA LYS A 24 5.26 -6.48 -11.41
C LYS A 24 6.39 -7.46 -11.10
N GLY A 25 6.62 -7.74 -9.83
CA GLY A 25 7.59 -8.74 -9.38
C GLY A 25 7.24 -10.16 -9.85
N ILE A 26 6.01 -10.62 -9.63
CA ILE A 26 5.59 -11.98 -10.03
C ILE A 26 5.39 -12.14 -11.55
N THR A 27 5.13 -11.04 -12.27
CA THR A 27 5.01 -11.04 -13.74
C THR A 27 6.34 -10.83 -14.46
N LYS A 28 7.46 -10.71 -13.73
CA LYS A 28 8.81 -10.49 -14.29
C LYS A 28 8.95 -9.19 -15.07
N GLU A 29 8.19 -8.16 -14.70
CA GLU A 29 8.26 -6.84 -15.31
C GLU A 29 9.06 -5.86 -14.44
N PRO A 30 9.89 -5.00 -15.03
CA PRO A 30 10.55 -3.94 -14.27
C PRO A 30 9.55 -2.89 -13.82
N TYR A 31 9.76 -2.36 -12.61
CA TYR A 31 8.92 -1.31 -12.04
C TYR A 31 9.73 -0.45 -11.05
N PRO A 32 9.53 0.87 -10.98
CA PRO A 32 10.30 1.72 -10.08
C PRO A 32 10.11 1.29 -8.64
N CYS A 33 11.20 1.02 -7.95
CA CYS A 33 11.16 0.54 -6.58
C CYS A 33 12.41 0.98 -5.84
N LEU A 34 12.24 1.35 -4.56
CA LEU A 34 13.33 1.76 -3.68
C LEU A 34 14.39 0.66 -3.51
N LEU A 35 13.98 -0.61 -3.55
CA LEU A 35 14.87 -1.76 -3.41
C LEU A 35 15.56 -2.15 -4.74
N GLY A 36 15.24 -1.46 -5.84
CA GLY A 36 15.76 -1.72 -7.18
C GLY A 36 14.67 -2.08 -8.18
N ASN A 37 14.89 -1.78 -9.47
CA ASN A 37 13.82 -1.86 -10.48
C ASN A 37 13.61 -3.25 -11.10
N ALA A 38 14.38 -4.25 -10.68
CA ALA A 38 14.26 -5.63 -11.16
C ALA A 38 13.02 -6.34 -10.56
N PRO A 39 12.58 -7.48 -11.13
CA PRO A 39 11.41 -8.20 -10.63
C PRO A 39 11.52 -8.70 -9.19
N ILE A 40 12.67 -9.28 -8.80
CA ILE A 40 12.84 -9.83 -7.45
C ILE A 40 12.74 -8.74 -6.37
N PRO A 41 13.46 -7.60 -6.47
CA PRO A 41 13.28 -6.49 -5.53
C PRO A 41 11.84 -5.96 -5.46
N ASN A 42 11.13 -5.90 -6.59
CA ASN A 42 9.72 -5.50 -6.63
C ASN A 42 8.82 -6.50 -5.89
N LEU A 43 9.02 -7.80 -6.11
CA LEU A 43 8.31 -8.84 -5.35
C LEU A 43 8.53 -8.67 -3.84
N ILE A 44 9.79 -8.49 -3.41
CA ILE A 44 10.15 -8.31 -2.00
C ILE A 44 9.51 -7.02 -1.45
N ALA A 45 9.54 -5.92 -2.19
CA ALA A 45 8.93 -4.67 -1.76
C ALA A 45 7.41 -4.78 -1.60
N GLY A 46 6.72 -5.39 -2.56
CA GLY A 46 5.28 -5.62 -2.48
C GLY A 46 4.90 -6.54 -1.31
N TRP A 47 5.67 -7.62 -1.11
CA TRP A 47 5.49 -8.53 0.01
C TRP A 47 5.71 -7.85 1.38
N LEU A 48 6.78 -7.07 1.53
CA LEU A 48 7.03 -6.31 2.76
C LEU A 48 5.93 -5.29 3.03
N ALA A 49 5.43 -4.60 2.01
CA ALA A 49 4.30 -3.68 2.15
C ALA A 49 3.03 -4.38 2.66
N PHE A 50 2.75 -5.60 2.20
CA PHE A 50 1.64 -6.41 2.72
C PHE A 50 1.86 -6.83 4.18
N ILE A 51 3.08 -7.20 4.57
CA ILE A 51 3.41 -7.49 5.98
C ILE A 51 3.14 -6.25 6.85
N ILE A 52 3.61 -5.08 6.43
CA ILE A 52 3.37 -3.82 7.16
C ILE A 52 1.87 -3.55 7.28
N ALA A 53 1.09 -3.73 6.21
CA ALA A 53 -0.35 -3.57 6.23
C ALA A 53 -1.04 -4.51 7.24
N CYS A 54 -0.64 -5.78 7.28
CA CYS A 54 -1.13 -6.76 8.25
C CYS A 54 -0.77 -6.39 9.70
N LEU A 55 0.45 -5.91 9.94
CA LEU A 55 0.88 -5.44 11.26
C LEU A 55 0.06 -4.21 11.70
N CYS A 56 -0.17 -3.25 10.81
CA CYS A 56 -1.05 -2.12 11.06
C CYS A 56 -2.48 -2.58 11.41
N ALA A 57 -3.04 -3.53 10.64
CA ALA A 57 -4.37 -4.08 10.90
C ALA A 57 -4.46 -4.76 12.28
N TYR A 58 -3.43 -5.54 12.64
CA TYR A 58 -3.35 -6.26 13.91
C TYR A 58 -3.40 -5.30 15.11
N TRP A 59 -2.66 -4.19 15.05
CA TRP A 59 -2.60 -3.20 16.13
C TRP A 59 -3.65 -2.07 16.03
N ALA A 60 -4.42 -1.96 14.94
CA ALA A 60 -5.42 -0.90 14.77
C ALA A 60 -6.66 -1.07 15.67
N HIS A 61 -6.88 -2.25 16.24
CA HIS A 61 -8.06 -2.60 17.03
C HIS A 61 -9.38 -2.27 16.30
N LEU A 62 -9.50 -2.74 15.05
CA LEU A 62 -10.58 -2.42 14.10
C LEU A 62 -12.00 -2.59 14.66
N LYS A 63 -12.19 -3.49 15.63
CA LYS A 63 -13.50 -3.80 16.22
C LYS A 63 -14.09 -2.69 17.08
N PHE A 64 -13.27 -1.81 17.67
CA PHE A 64 -13.77 -0.76 18.57
C PHE A 64 -14.32 0.47 17.82
N TYR A 65 -13.82 0.74 16.61
CA TYR A 65 -14.25 1.88 15.79
C TYR A 65 -14.35 1.47 14.30
N PRO A 66 -15.30 0.57 13.94
CA PRO A 66 -15.31 -0.07 12.62
C PRO A 66 -15.50 0.91 11.46
N LEU A 67 -16.36 1.93 11.62
CA LEU A 67 -16.57 2.93 10.59
C LEU A 67 -15.32 3.81 10.38
N VAL A 68 -14.68 4.23 11.48
CA VAL A 68 -13.42 5.01 11.41
C VAL A 68 -12.34 4.18 10.72
N ALA A 69 -12.19 2.91 11.11
CA ALA A 69 -11.23 2.01 10.49
C ALA A 69 -11.46 1.87 8.98
N PHE A 70 -12.72 1.63 8.58
CA PHE A 70 -13.09 1.48 7.17
C PHE A 70 -12.79 2.76 6.37
N CYS A 71 -13.28 3.91 6.82
CA CYS A 71 -13.08 5.18 6.12
C CYS A 71 -11.59 5.54 6.03
N SER A 72 -10.83 5.37 7.11
CA SER A 72 -9.39 5.64 7.10
C SER A 72 -8.62 4.71 6.17
N CYS A 73 -8.92 3.40 6.18
CA CYS A 73 -8.31 2.42 5.28
C CYS A 73 -8.64 2.72 3.80
N ALA A 74 -9.91 2.97 3.50
CA ALA A 74 -10.35 3.33 2.16
C ALA A 74 -9.65 4.62 1.66
N SER A 75 -9.54 5.64 2.50
CA SER A 75 -8.83 6.88 2.16
C SER A 75 -7.33 6.66 1.93
N GLY A 76 -6.67 5.84 2.74
CA GLY A 76 -5.25 5.50 2.55
C GLY A 76 -5.01 4.76 1.24
N ALA A 77 -5.86 3.78 0.93
CA ALA A 77 -5.80 3.03 -0.33
C ALA A 77 -6.08 3.93 -1.56
N LEU A 78 -7.08 4.81 -1.46
CA LEU A 78 -7.39 5.77 -2.53
C LEU A 78 -6.24 6.74 -2.76
N LEU A 79 -5.66 7.30 -1.70
CA LEU A 79 -4.57 8.28 -1.82
C LEU A 79 -3.36 7.70 -2.56
N ILE A 80 -2.93 6.50 -2.20
CA ILE A 80 -1.80 5.87 -2.88
C ILE A 80 -2.19 5.37 -4.28
N GLY A 81 -3.43 4.96 -4.48
CA GLY A 81 -3.95 4.61 -5.80
C GLY A 81 -3.94 5.82 -6.75
N LEU A 82 -4.36 6.99 -6.28
CA LEU A 82 -4.30 8.25 -7.02
C LEU A 82 -2.86 8.68 -7.31
N PHE A 83 -1.94 8.49 -6.35
CA PHE A 83 -0.52 8.71 -6.59
C PHE A 83 -0.02 7.83 -7.75
N HIS A 84 -0.34 6.54 -7.73
CA HIS A 84 0.04 5.60 -8.79
C HIS A 84 -0.62 5.88 -10.14
N ALA A 85 -1.87 6.34 -10.13
CA ALA A 85 -2.62 6.64 -11.35
C ALA A 85 -2.27 8.01 -11.96
N GLY A 86 -1.77 8.95 -11.14
CA GLY A 86 -1.39 10.29 -11.56
C GLY A 86 0.14 10.50 -11.57
N PRO A 87 0.71 11.26 -10.62
CA PRO A 87 2.10 11.74 -10.69
C PRO A 87 3.18 10.68 -10.38
N GLY A 88 2.80 9.48 -9.93
CA GLY A 88 3.68 8.51 -9.30
C GLY A 88 4.29 7.43 -10.20
N ALA A 89 5.43 6.92 -9.75
CA ALA A 89 6.30 5.88 -10.30
C ALA A 89 6.75 6.04 -11.76
N ILE A 90 5.87 6.03 -12.76
CA ILE A 90 6.19 6.33 -14.18
C ILE A 90 4.94 6.89 -14.87
N GLY A 91 4.62 8.18 -14.64
CA GLY A 91 3.70 8.89 -15.52
C GLY A 91 4.48 9.43 -16.72
N LYS A 92 4.34 8.83 -17.91
CA LYS A 92 4.54 9.64 -19.13
C LYS A 92 3.49 10.75 -19.08
N PRO A 93 3.84 12.02 -19.37
CA PRO A 93 2.83 13.05 -19.51
C PRO A 93 1.85 12.64 -20.62
N GLU A 94 0.57 12.82 -20.34
CA GLU A 94 -0.49 12.72 -21.34
C GLU A 94 -0.24 13.71 -22.49
#